data_AF-A0A832Y037-F1
#
_entry.id   AF-A0A832Y037-F1
#
_cell.length_a   1.000
_cell.length_b   1.000
_cell.length_c   1.000
_cell.angle_alpha   90.00
_cell.angle_beta   90.00
_cell.angle_gamma   90.00
#
_symmetry.space_group_name_H-M   'P 1'
#
loop_
_entity.id
_entity.type
_entity.pdbx_description
1 polymer ?
#
loop_
_entity_poly.entity_id
_entity_poly.type
_entity_poly.pdbx_seq_one_letter_code
_entity_poly.pdbx_strand_id
1 'polypeptide(L)'
;MGRLVWNPSKDRIKSSLLHDFIQKSPLESNSYSDLHRWSIENMEDFWSHFWEFSKIIHSRTYDSVLENPTMPGARWFSGSELNYAENLMAGNKDQVAIISTGEGREDKILTFGELNESVAAAQHGLKEMGVTIGTRIAAFVPNCVETVILMLATTATGAVWTSCSPDFGSQGVVDRFGQVEPSVMIVSNGYKYNGKIFSMEHKINGVLEVIDTIKHIISIEFVDVACKLNHSSVTN
;
A
#
# COMPACT_ATOMS: atom_id res chain seq x y z
N MET A 1 -41.90 -4.14 -3.27
CA MET A 1 -40.71 -4.87 -2.80
C MET A 1 -39.90 -5.30 -4.00
N GLY A 2 -38.59 -5.05 -4.01
CA GLY A 2 -37.72 -5.49 -5.11
C GLY A 2 -37.62 -7.02 -5.18
N ARG A 3 -37.50 -7.57 -6.39
CA ARG A 3 -37.28 -9.02 -6.61
C ARG A 3 -35.85 -9.37 -6.20
N LEU A 4 -35.68 -10.39 -5.35
CA LEU A 4 -34.36 -10.94 -4.99
C LEU A 4 -33.67 -11.48 -6.26
N VAL A 5 -32.51 -10.92 -6.60
CA VAL A 5 -31.77 -11.27 -7.83
C VAL A 5 -30.81 -12.42 -7.60
N TRP A 6 -30.26 -12.55 -6.39
CA TRP A 6 -29.32 -13.60 -6.03
C TRP A 6 -29.28 -13.79 -4.51
N ASN A 7 -28.95 -15.00 -4.06
CA ASN A 7 -28.71 -15.33 -2.66
C ASN A 7 -27.55 -16.33 -2.56
N PRO A 8 -26.60 -16.16 -1.62
CA PRO A 8 -25.51 -17.11 -1.46
C PRO A 8 -26.04 -18.48 -1.01
N SER A 9 -25.35 -19.55 -1.43
CA SER A 9 -25.61 -20.89 -0.90
C SER A 9 -25.20 -20.97 0.57
N LYS A 10 -25.81 -21.90 1.31
CA LYS A 10 -25.46 -22.15 2.73
C LYS A 10 -23.97 -22.50 2.88
N ASP A 11 -23.42 -23.27 1.95
CA ASP A 11 -22.01 -23.66 1.98
C ASP A 11 -21.08 -22.46 1.80
N ARG A 12 -21.40 -21.55 0.87
CA ARG A 12 -20.65 -20.30 0.67
C ARG A 12 -20.70 -19.40 1.90
N ILE A 13 -21.84 -19.33 2.59
CA ILE A 13 -21.96 -18.58 3.85
C ILE A 13 -21.02 -19.21 4.89
N LYS A 14 -21.15 -20.52 5.13
CA LYS A 14 -20.39 -21.24 6.14
C LYS A 14 -18.88 -21.24 5.91
N SER A 15 -18.44 -21.20 4.65
CA SER A 15 -17.02 -21.15 4.28
C SER A 15 -16.42 -19.74 4.29
N SER A 16 -17.17 -18.71 4.65
CA SER A 16 -16.68 -17.33 4.64
C SER A 16 -15.97 -16.97 5.94
N LEU A 17 -14.93 -16.12 5.86
CA LEU A 17 -14.26 -15.56 7.04
C LEU A 17 -15.22 -14.74 7.91
N LEU A 18 -16.22 -14.10 7.31
CA LEU A 18 -17.24 -13.35 8.04
C LEU A 18 -18.09 -14.28 8.91
N HIS A 19 -18.45 -15.47 8.41
CA HIS A 19 -19.16 -16.45 9.22
C HIS A 19 -18.32 -16.93 10.40
N ASP A 20 -17.04 -17.24 10.18
CA ASP A 20 -16.10 -17.62 11.25
C ASP A 20 -15.92 -16.48 12.29
N PHE A 21 -15.82 -15.23 11.83
CA PHE A 21 -15.76 -14.06 12.69
C PHE A 21 -17.00 -13.91 13.58
N ILE A 22 -18.20 -14.10 13.00
CA ILE A 22 -19.46 -14.08 13.74
C ILE A 22 -19.52 -15.24 14.74
N GLN A 23 -19.13 -16.46 14.36
CA GLN A 23 -19.11 -17.63 15.27
C GLN A 23 -18.25 -17.38 16.52
N LYS A 24 -17.17 -16.61 16.36
CA LYS A 24 -16.23 -16.30 17.45
C LYS A 24 -16.62 -15.07 18.25
N SER A 25 -17.60 -14.29 17.78
CA SER A 25 -18.09 -13.10 18.48
C SER A 25 -18.92 -13.47 19.71
N PRO A 26 -19.12 -12.55 20.67
CA PRO A 26 -19.97 -12.81 21.84
C PRO A 26 -21.48 -12.85 21.53
N LEU A 27 -21.88 -12.76 20.26
CA LEU A 27 -23.29 -12.72 19.85
C LEU A 27 -23.92 -14.11 19.88
N GLU A 28 -25.13 -14.20 20.44
CA GLU A 28 -25.89 -15.45 20.45
C GLU A 28 -26.43 -15.85 19.07
N SER A 29 -26.58 -14.87 18.17
CA SER A 29 -27.12 -15.08 16.83
C SER A 29 -26.06 -14.94 15.75
N ASN A 30 -26.18 -15.77 14.72
CA ASN A 30 -25.21 -15.85 13.63
C ASN A 30 -25.60 -14.98 12.42
N SER A 31 -26.29 -13.87 12.66
CA SER A 31 -26.81 -13.00 11.62
C SER A 31 -25.89 -11.81 11.38
N TYR A 32 -25.72 -11.45 10.10
CA TYR A 32 -24.98 -10.23 9.75
C TYR A 32 -25.63 -8.97 10.33
N SER A 33 -26.96 -8.93 10.40
CA SER A 33 -27.70 -7.78 10.93
C SER A 33 -27.38 -7.52 12.40
N ASP A 34 -27.20 -8.58 13.18
CA ASP A 34 -26.88 -8.48 14.60
C ASP A 34 -25.40 -8.15 14.81
N LEU A 35 -24.49 -8.73 14.00
CA LEU A 35 -23.08 -8.32 13.97
C LEU A 35 -22.93 -6.83 13.66
N HIS A 36 -23.62 -6.35 12.62
CA HIS A 36 -23.56 -4.95 12.22
C HIS A 36 -24.10 -4.04 13.32
N ARG A 37 -25.23 -4.40 13.94
CA ARG A 37 -25.77 -3.64 15.07
C ARG A 37 -24.78 -3.56 16.23
N TRP A 38 -24.20 -4.69 16.60
CA TRP A 38 -23.18 -4.77 17.65
C TRP A 38 -21.94 -3.94 17.32
N SER A 39 -21.47 -3.94 16.07
CA SER A 39 -20.31 -3.12 15.63
C SER A 39 -20.50 -1.62 15.81
N ILE A 40 -21.75 -1.16 15.82
CA ILE A 40 -22.11 0.25 16.01
C ILE A 40 -22.37 0.54 17.50
N GLU A 41 -23.15 -0.31 18.16
CA GLU A 41 -23.58 -0.09 19.55
C GLU A 41 -22.46 -0.37 20.56
N ASN A 42 -21.51 -1.26 20.24
CA ASN A 42 -20.44 -1.72 21.12
C ASN A 42 -19.10 -1.70 20.36
N MET A 43 -18.75 -0.52 19.88
CA MET A 43 -17.70 -0.34 18.89
C MET A 43 -16.30 -0.74 19.40
N GLU A 44 -15.98 -0.48 20.67
CA GLU A 44 -14.69 -0.91 21.27
C GLU A 44 -14.59 -2.44 21.41
N ASP A 45 -15.68 -3.11 21.81
CA ASP A 45 -15.73 -4.57 21.89
C ASP A 45 -15.62 -5.22 20.51
N PHE A 46 -16.26 -4.64 19.50
CA PHE A 46 -16.15 -5.11 18.13
C PHE A 46 -14.73 -5.01 17.58
N TRP A 47 -14.07 -3.87 17.77
CA TRP A 47 -12.73 -3.64 17.23
C TRP A 47 -11.65 -4.38 18.00
N SER A 48 -11.79 -4.58 19.32
CA SER A 48 -10.91 -5.48 20.08
C SER A 48 -11.08 -6.94 19.63
N HIS A 49 -12.33 -7.40 19.42
CA HIS A 49 -12.60 -8.73 18.86
C HIS A 49 -11.99 -8.90 17.46
N PHE A 50 -12.06 -7.87 16.60
CA PHE A 50 -11.39 -7.87 15.30
C PHE A 50 -9.87 -7.94 15.42
N TRP A 51 -9.27 -7.20 16.36
CA TRP A 51 -7.82 -7.24 16.61
C TRP A 51 -7.35 -8.66 16.92
N GLU A 52 -8.04 -9.36 17.82
CA GLU A 52 -7.73 -10.74 18.18
C GLU A 52 -7.96 -11.70 16.99
N PHE A 53 -9.09 -11.57 16.30
CA PHE A 53 -9.44 -12.45 15.19
C PHE A 53 -8.48 -12.31 14.00
N SER A 54 -8.11 -11.08 13.67
CA SER A 54 -7.26 -10.76 12.51
C SER A 54 -5.82 -11.22 12.69
N LYS A 55 -5.38 -11.45 13.94
CA LYS A 55 -4.01 -11.84 14.29
C LYS A 55 -2.97 -10.86 13.72
N ILE A 56 -3.30 -9.57 13.74
CA ILE A 56 -2.38 -8.50 13.36
C ILE A 56 -1.07 -8.68 14.14
N ILE A 57 0.04 -8.67 13.42
CA ILE A 57 1.39 -8.69 14.00
C ILE A 57 1.67 -7.29 14.53
N HIS A 58 2.11 -7.22 15.79
CA HIS A 58 2.40 -5.97 16.49
C HIS A 58 3.56 -6.16 17.47
N SER A 59 4.38 -5.14 17.67
CA SER A 59 5.46 -5.12 18.67
C SER A 59 4.96 -4.71 20.05
N ARG A 60 3.91 -3.88 20.10
CA ARG A 60 3.23 -3.45 21.33
C ARG A 60 1.72 -3.48 21.12
N THR A 61 0.99 -4.06 22.07
CA THR A 61 -0.47 -4.04 22.06
C THR A 61 -1.01 -2.64 22.41
N TYR A 62 -2.30 -2.40 22.17
CA TYR A 62 -2.98 -1.15 22.52
C TYR A 62 -3.22 -1.04 24.03
N ASP A 63 -3.23 0.19 24.54
CA ASP A 63 -3.67 0.53 25.90
C ASP A 63 -5.18 0.83 25.93
N SER A 64 -5.74 1.31 24.82
CA SER A 64 -7.16 1.64 24.67
C SER A 64 -7.61 1.47 23.23
N VAL A 65 -8.81 0.93 23.01
CA VAL A 65 -9.33 0.69 21.65
C VAL A 65 -9.78 2.00 21.01
N LEU A 66 -10.51 2.84 21.73
CA LEU A 66 -10.92 4.15 21.21
C LEU A 66 -10.76 5.24 22.26
N GLU A 67 -9.92 6.22 21.95
CA GLU A 67 -9.82 7.47 22.71
C GLU A 67 -10.42 8.62 21.90
N ASN A 68 -11.15 9.52 22.57
CA ASN A 68 -11.83 10.67 21.98
C ASN A 68 -12.76 10.28 20.80
N PRO A 69 -13.95 9.72 21.03
CA PRO A 69 -14.84 9.25 19.96
C PRO A 69 -15.41 10.38 19.07
N THR A 70 -15.06 11.64 19.30
CA THR A 70 -15.52 12.79 18.51
C THR A 70 -14.69 12.97 17.24
N MET A 71 -15.35 13.39 16.15
CA MET A 71 -14.72 13.61 14.85
C MET A 71 -14.61 15.11 14.51
N PRO A 72 -13.49 15.57 13.91
CA PRO A 72 -12.24 14.83 13.68
C PRO A 72 -11.42 14.65 14.98
N GLY A 73 -10.54 13.65 15.01
CA GLY A 73 -9.59 13.45 16.13
C GLY A 73 -9.81 12.18 16.97
N ALA A 74 -10.64 11.25 16.51
CA ALA A 74 -10.72 9.91 17.07
C ALA A 74 -9.38 9.18 16.96
N ARG A 75 -8.96 8.54 18.05
CA ARG A 75 -7.69 7.81 18.14
C ARG A 75 -7.97 6.34 18.44
N TRP A 76 -7.66 5.50 17.46
CA TRP A 76 -7.88 4.06 17.51
C TRP A 76 -6.62 3.34 17.97
N PHE A 77 -6.80 2.33 18.81
CA PHE A 77 -5.73 1.44 19.30
C PHE A 77 -4.53 2.21 19.85
N SER A 78 -4.83 3.25 20.65
CA SER A 78 -3.81 4.12 21.23
C SER A 78 -2.80 3.30 22.03
N GLY A 79 -1.53 3.61 21.81
CA GLY A 79 -0.41 2.87 22.38
C GLY A 79 0.07 1.66 21.56
N SER A 80 -0.72 1.12 20.63
CA SER A 80 -0.22 0.02 19.82
C SER A 80 0.93 0.45 18.90
N GLU A 81 1.84 -0.48 18.65
CA GLU A 81 2.93 -0.32 17.68
C GLU A 81 2.94 -1.53 16.74
N LEU A 82 2.90 -1.28 15.44
CA LEU A 82 2.90 -2.29 14.39
C LEU A 82 3.58 -1.75 13.13
N ASN A 83 3.94 -2.65 12.21
CA ASN A 83 4.40 -2.26 10.88
C ASN A 83 3.44 -2.79 9.79
N TYR A 84 3.07 -1.90 8.86
CA TYR A 84 2.18 -2.23 7.75
C TYR A 84 2.79 -3.28 6.81
N ALA A 85 4.05 -3.11 6.41
CA ALA A 85 4.73 -4.02 5.49
C ALA A 85 4.92 -5.40 6.13
N GLU A 86 5.27 -5.47 7.41
CA GLU A 86 5.38 -6.73 8.16
C GLU A 86 4.09 -7.55 8.07
N ASN A 87 2.94 -6.92 8.34
CA ASN A 87 1.64 -7.59 8.27
C ASN A 87 1.30 -8.06 6.85
N LEU A 88 1.63 -7.27 5.83
CA LEU A 88 1.36 -7.63 4.43
C LEU A 88 2.27 -8.73 3.89
N MET A 89 3.47 -8.92 4.47
CA MET A 89 4.46 -9.89 4.01
C MET A 89 4.54 -11.16 4.87
N ALA A 90 3.62 -11.34 5.82
CA ALA A 90 3.57 -12.45 6.77
C ALA A 90 3.15 -13.83 6.19
N GLY A 91 3.03 -13.95 4.87
CA GLY A 91 2.66 -15.20 4.21
C GLY A 91 3.75 -16.29 4.31
N ASN A 92 3.38 -17.53 3.99
CA ASN A 92 4.35 -18.62 3.91
C ASN A 92 5.37 -18.32 2.80
N LYS A 93 6.67 -18.40 3.12
CA LYS A 93 7.77 -18.06 2.21
C LYS A 93 7.69 -18.70 0.82
N ASP A 94 7.15 -19.92 0.70
CA ASP A 94 7.10 -20.67 -0.56
C ASP A 94 5.77 -20.43 -1.32
N GLN A 95 4.83 -19.71 -0.71
CA GLN A 95 3.57 -19.35 -1.33
C GLN A 95 3.75 -18.14 -2.27
N VAL A 96 3.12 -18.20 -3.44
CA VAL A 96 3.06 -17.05 -4.37
C VAL A 96 2.37 -15.87 -3.71
N ALA A 97 3.07 -14.73 -3.67
CA ALA A 97 2.58 -13.46 -3.17
C ALA A 97 2.15 -12.52 -4.30
N ILE A 98 2.93 -12.45 -5.37
CA ILE A 98 2.69 -11.55 -6.51
C ILE A 98 2.75 -12.32 -7.82
N ILE A 99 1.76 -12.07 -8.68
CA ILE A 99 1.81 -12.39 -10.11
C ILE A 99 1.69 -11.05 -10.83
N SER A 100 2.80 -10.57 -11.39
CA SER A 100 2.89 -9.30 -12.10
C SER A 100 2.91 -9.58 -13.60
N THR A 101 1.91 -9.07 -14.30
CA THR A 101 1.76 -9.23 -15.74
C THR A 101 1.66 -7.86 -16.41
N GLY A 102 1.97 -7.76 -17.70
CA GLY A 102 1.89 -6.49 -18.41
C GLY A 102 2.18 -6.59 -19.90
N GLU A 103 1.72 -5.62 -20.67
CA GLU A 103 2.00 -5.58 -22.11
C GLU A 103 3.51 -5.45 -22.38
N GLY A 104 4.07 -6.40 -23.13
CA GLY A 104 5.48 -6.34 -23.56
C GLY A 104 6.50 -6.54 -22.44
N ARG A 105 6.08 -7.04 -21.27
CA ARG A 105 6.96 -7.50 -20.20
C ARG A 105 6.69 -8.98 -19.94
N GLU A 106 7.73 -9.71 -19.55
CA GLU A 106 7.55 -11.07 -19.07
C GLU A 106 6.81 -11.06 -17.73
N ASP A 107 5.97 -12.07 -17.53
CA ASP A 107 5.28 -12.26 -16.26
C ASP A 107 6.32 -12.56 -15.17
N LYS A 108 6.24 -11.82 -14.06
CA LYS A 108 7.05 -12.07 -12.87
C LYS A 108 6.17 -12.68 -11.79
N ILE A 109 6.61 -13.80 -11.24
CA ILE A 109 5.96 -14.45 -10.10
C ILE A 109 6.94 -14.37 -8.94
N LEU A 110 6.52 -13.78 -7.83
CA LEU A 110 7.28 -13.76 -6.59
C LEU A 110 6.53 -14.53 -5.52
N THR A 111 7.26 -15.41 -4.85
CA THR A 111 6.87 -15.97 -3.56
C THR A 111 7.00 -14.92 -2.46
N PHE A 112 6.39 -15.16 -1.29
CA PHE A 112 6.60 -14.29 -0.14
C PHE A 112 8.07 -14.20 0.27
N GLY A 113 8.86 -15.27 0.13
CA GLY A 113 10.30 -15.25 0.42
C GLY A 113 11.05 -14.27 -0.47
N GLU A 114 10.86 -14.37 -1.79
CA GLU A 114 11.51 -13.49 -2.77
C GLU A 114 11.03 -12.04 -2.66
N LEU A 115 9.75 -11.83 -2.34
CA LEU A 115 9.20 -10.51 -2.06
C LEU A 115 9.88 -9.89 -0.82
N ASN A 116 10.00 -10.64 0.27
CA ASN A 116 10.64 -10.18 1.51
C ASN A 116 12.11 -9.81 1.27
N GLU A 117 12.86 -10.63 0.52
CA GLU A 117 14.26 -10.34 0.16
C GLU A 117 14.37 -9.06 -0.67
N SER A 118 13.51 -8.90 -1.68
CA SER A 118 13.48 -7.71 -2.54
C SER A 118 13.12 -6.44 -1.75
N VAL A 119 12.15 -6.54 -0.85
CA VAL A 119 11.73 -5.43 0.03
C VAL A 119 12.84 -5.08 1.02
N ALA A 120 13.53 -6.06 1.60
CA ALA A 120 14.66 -5.81 2.50
C ALA A 120 15.82 -5.09 1.79
N ALA A 121 16.15 -5.50 0.56
CA ALA A 121 17.17 -4.85 -0.25
C ALA A 121 16.78 -3.40 -0.59
N ALA A 122 15.55 -3.17 -1.04
CA ALA A 122 15.04 -1.82 -1.31
C ALA A 122 15.02 -0.96 -0.03
N GLN A 123 14.60 -1.53 1.10
CA GLN A 123 14.58 -0.84 2.39
C GLN A 123 15.99 -0.40 2.82
N HIS A 124 17.00 -1.24 2.57
CA HIS A 124 18.40 -0.90 2.84
C HIS A 124 18.85 0.29 1.99
N GLY A 125 18.61 0.27 0.68
CA GLY A 125 18.95 1.39 -0.21
C GLY A 125 18.24 2.69 0.17
N LEU A 126 16.96 2.63 0.58
CA LEU A 126 16.24 3.80 1.10
C LEU A 126 16.92 4.37 2.36
N LYS A 127 17.36 3.51 3.30
CA LYS A 127 18.09 3.97 4.50
C LYS A 127 19.43 4.63 4.14
N GLU A 128 20.15 4.13 3.14
CA GLU A 128 21.38 4.76 2.64
C GLU A 128 21.13 6.15 2.03
N MET A 129 19.96 6.36 1.44
CA MET A 129 19.49 7.68 0.97
C MET A 129 18.99 8.60 2.11
N GLY A 130 19.16 8.20 3.38
CA GLY A 130 18.76 8.98 4.55
C GLY A 130 17.27 8.94 4.87
N VAL A 131 16.52 7.97 4.33
CA VAL A 131 15.10 7.79 4.64
C VAL A 131 14.93 7.37 6.10
N THR A 132 14.08 8.09 6.80
CA THR A 132 13.72 7.89 8.21
C THR A 132 12.20 7.94 8.40
N ILE A 133 11.72 7.62 9.60
CA ILE A 133 10.29 7.71 9.95
C ILE A 133 9.75 9.11 9.60
N GLY A 134 8.62 9.15 8.88
CA GLY A 134 7.99 10.40 8.43
C GLY A 134 8.62 11.04 7.18
N THR A 135 9.67 10.46 6.61
CA THR A 135 10.19 10.88 5.28
C THR A 135 9.12 10.63 4.23
N ARG A 136 8.85 11.59 3.33
CA ARG A 136 7.87 11.42 2.25
C ARG A 136 8.58 10.91 1.00
N ILE A 137 8.08 9.81 0.46
CA ILE A 137 8.54 9.21 -0.79
C ILE A 137 7.38 9.28 -1.78
N ALA A 138 7.61 9.96 -2.90
CA ALA A 138 6.62 10.14 -3.94
C ALA A 138 6.88 9.21 -5.12
N ALA A 139 5.84 8.58 -5.68
CA ALA A 139 5.98 7.63 -6.77
C ALA A 139 5.12 8.00 -7.98
N PHE A 140 5.77 8.22 -9.12
CA PHE A 140 5.13 8.48 -10.41
C PHE A 140 5.40 7.30 -11.35
N VAL A 141 4.68 6.21 -11.11
CA VAL A 141 5.03 4.85 -11.57
C VAL A 141 3.80 4.06 -12.00
N PRO A 142 3.93 3.12 -12.97
CA PRO A 142 2.86 2.20 -13.35
C PRO A 142 2.56 1.18 -12.25
N ASN A 143 1.50 0.41 -12.45
CA ASN A 143 1.22 -0.77 -11.63
C ASN A 143 2.16 -1.93 -12.04
N CYS A 144 3.20 -2.15 -11.24
CA CYS A 144 4.18 -3.21 -11.47
C CYS A 144 4.77 -3.73 -10.16
N VAL A 145 5.48 -4.86 -10.23
CA VAL A 145 6.08 -5.49 -9.05
C VAL A 145 7.08 -4.57 -8.34
N GLU A 146 7.85 -3.79 -9.09
CA GLU A 146 8.81 -2.84 -8.54
C GLU A 146 8.11 -1.75 -7.70
N THR A 147 6.93 -1.28 -8.13
CA THR A 147 6.10 -0.34 -7.36
C THR A 147 5.65 -0.93 -6.03
N VAL A 148 5.24 -2.20 -6.00
CA VAL A 148 4.83 -2.88 -4.76
C VAL A 148 6.02 -3.05 -3.82
N ILE A 149 7.17 -3.49 -4.34
CA ILE A 149 8.41 -3.64 -3.55
C ILE A 149 8.82 -2.31 -2.92
N LEU A 150 8.85 -1.22 -3.69
CA LEU A 150 9.27 0.09 -3.18
C LEU A 150 8.27 0.70 -2.19
N MET A 151 6.96 0.46 -2.37
CA MET A 151 5.94 0.88 -1.42
C MET A 151 6.06 0.11 -0.09
N LEU A 152 6.25 -1.21 -0.15
CA LEU A 152 6.47 -2.03 1.04
C LEU A 152 7.78 -1.64 1.74
N ALA A 153 8.85 -1.39 1.00
CA ALA A 153 10.12 -0.91 1.56
C ALA A 153 9.96 0.46 2.25
N THR A 154 9.21 1.38 1.63
CA THR A 154 8.88 2.69 2.21
C THR A 154 8.16 2.52 3.54
N THR A 155 7.05 1.78 3.56
CA THR A 155 6.25 1.57 4.77
C THR A 155 6.97 0.74 5.84
N ALA A 156 7.90 -0.15 5.45
CA ALA A 156 8.77 -0.87 6.37
C ALA A 156 9.76 0.06 7.11
N THR A 157 10.11 1.24 6.56
CA THR A 157 10.96 2.24 7.25
C THR A 157 10.17 3.20 8.15
N GLY A 158 8.84 3.14 8.13
CA GLY A 158 7.99 4.18 8.73
C GLY A 158 7.95 5.49 7.93
N ALA A 159 8.50 5.49 6.71
CA ALA A 159 8.32 6.57 5.76
C ALA A 159 6.89 6.57 5.19
N VAL A 160 6.50 7.71 4.62
CA VAL A 160 5.16 7.98 4.10
C VAL A 160 5.20 7.86 2.58
N TRP A 161 4.38 6.96 2.04
CA TRP A 161 4.21 6.77 0.61
C TRP A 161 3.12 7.69 0.04
N THR A 162 3.38 8.31 -1.10
CA THR A 162 2.38 9.01 -1.92
C THR A 162 2.61 8.68 -3.39
N SER A 163 1.56 8.62 -4.21
CA SER A 163 1.73 8.24 -5.61
C SER A 163 0.78 8.93 -6.59
N CYS A 164 1.18 8.95 -7.86
CA CYS A 164 0.38 9.35 -9.01
C CYS A 164 0.54 8.32 -10.14
N SER A 165 -0.54 8.04 -10.88
CA SER A 165 -0.50 7.20 -12.09
C SER A 165 0.34 7.90 -13.18
N PRO A 166 1.13 7.16 -14.00
CA PRO A 166 1.95 7.72 -15.09
C PRO A 166 1.12 8.42 -16.18
N ASP A 167 -0.20 8.21 -16.21
CA ASP A 167 -1.12 8.90 -17.12
C ASP A 167 -1.29 10.38 -16.80
N PHE A 168 -0.94 10.82 -15.58
CA PHE A 168 -1.00 12.23 -15.20
C PHE A 168 -0.03 13.08 -16.02
N GLY A 169 -0.39 14.35 -16.22
CA GLY A 169 0.55 15.38 -16.68
C GLY A 169 1.35 15.98 -15.51
N SER A 170 2.48 16.63 -15.80
CA SER A 170 3.36 17.21 -14.77
C SER A 170 2.64 18.09 -13.78
N GLN A 171 1.79 19.02 -14.24
CA GLN A 171 1.08 19.94 -13.35
C GLN A 171 0.20 19.20 -12.33
N GLY A 172 -0.51 18.16 -12.75
CA GLY A 172 -1.35 17.38 -11.84
C GLY A 172 -0.54 16.62 -10.78
N VAL A 173 0.70 16.26 -11.10
CA VAL A 173 1.65 15.66 -10.14
C VAL A 173 2.22 16.73 -9.21
N VAL A 174 2.61 17.89 -9.74
CA VAL A 174 3.09 19.05 -8.96
C VAL A 174 2.05 19.48 -7.93
N ASP A 175 0.79 19.59 -8.32
CA ASP A 175 -0.30 19.99 -7.43
C ASP A 175 -0.48 19.03 -6.24
N ARG A 176 -0.01 17.77 -6.34
CA ARG A 176 -0.10 16.75 -5.28
C ARG A 176 1.19 16.65 -4.49
N PHE A 177 2.29 16.41 -5.19
CA PHE A 177 3.60 16.19 -4.56
C PHE A 177 4.16 17.47 -3.97
N GLY A 178 3.88 18.64 -4.58
CA GLY A 178 4.31 19.94 -4.06
C GLY A 178 3.70 20.25 -2.69
N GLN A 179 2.53 19.70 -2.34
CA GLN A 179 1.92 19.89 -1.01
C GLN A 179 2.58 19.07 0.11
N VAL A 180 3.29 17.99 -0.25
CA VAL A 180 3.85 17.04 0.72
C VAL A 180 5.38 17.02 0.72
N GLU A 181 6.00 17.78 -0.18
CA GLU A 181 7.44 18.04 -0.24
C GLU A 181 8.28 16.77 -0.08
N PRO A 182 8.19 15.80 -1.01
CA PRO A 182 8.93 14.55 -0.93
C PRO A 182 10.43 14.81 -1.05
N SER A 183 11.22 13.99 -0.34
CA SER A 183 12.69 14.02 -0.45
C SER A 183 13.23 12.96 -1.42
N VAL A 184 12.44 11.92 -1.70
CA VAL A 184 12.77 10.89 -2.69
C VAL A 184 11.61 10.79 -3.68
N MET A 185 11.93 10.72 -4.97
CA MET A 185 10.94 10.45 -6.01
C MET A 185 11.29 9.16 -6.75
N ILE A 186 10.32 8.26 -6.86
CA ILE A 186 10.41 7.04 -7.65
C ILE A 186 9.66 7.29 -8.96
N VAL A 187 10.28 6.94 -10.08
CA VAL A 187 9.70 7.11 -11.42
C VAL A 187 9.90 5.87 -12.25
N SER A 188 9.14 5.71 -13.33
CA SER A 188 9.51 4.80 -14.42
C SER A 188 9.93 5.61 -15.65
N ASN A 189 10.83 5.06 -16.46
CA ASN A 189 11.25 5.71 -17.71
C ASN A 189 10.12 5.84 -18.75
N GLY A 190 9.09 5.00 -18.65
CA GLY A 190 7.93 5.00 -19.51
C GLY A 190 6.90 3.97 -19.07
N TYR A 191 5.88 3.76 -19.90
CA TYR A 191 4.91 2.68 -19.77
C TYR A 191 4.35 2.27 -21.13
N LYS A 192 3.77 1.07 -21.18
CA LYS A 192 3.10 0.55 -22.38
C LYS A 192 1.62 0.37 -22.12
N TYR A 193 0.79 0.86 -23.03
CA TYR A 193 -0.66 0.74 -22.95
C TYR A 193 -1.28 0.65 -24.35
N ASN A 194 -2.15 -0.35 -24.56
CA ASN A 194 -2.82 -0.59 -25.82
C ASN A 194 -1.83 -0.67 -27.00
N GLY A 195 -0.73 -1.40 -26.79
CA GLY A 195 0.32 -1.62 -27.77
C GLY A 195 1.27 -0.43 -28.01
N LYS A 196 1.04 0.73 -27.38
CA LYS A 196 1.86 1.95 -27.56
C LYS A 196 2.76 2.20 -26.36
N ILE A 197 3.98 2.68 -26.62
CA ILE A 197 4.91 3.11 -25.58
C ILE A 197 4.78 4.61 -25.34
N PHE A 198 4.72 5.00 -24.07
CA PHE A 198 4.65 6.38 -23.61
C PHE A 198 5.90 6.68 -22.76
N SER A 199 6.74 7.61 -23.22
CA SER A 199 7.87 8.09 -22.42
C SER A 199 7.39 9.00 -21.30
N MET A 200 8.03 8.89 -20.14
CA MET A 200 7.76 9.72 -18.97
C MET A 200 8.73 10.90 -18.83
N GLU A 201 9.77 10.99 -19.66
CA GLU A 201 10.88 11.95 -19.50
C GLU A 201 10.41 13.40 -19.32
N HIS A 202 9.64 13.93 -20.28
CA HIS A 202 9.13 15.30 -20.21
C HIS A 202 8.24 15.53 -19.00
N LYS A 203 7.44 14.52 -18.63
CA LYS A 203 6.53 14.63 -17.50
C LYS A 203 7.31 14.72 -16.19
N ILE A 204 8.31 13.85 -16.02
CA ILE A 204 9.17 13.78 -14.83
C ILE A 204 9.99 15.07 -14.70
N ASN A 205 10.65 15.51 -15.78
CA ASN A 205 11.46 16.73 -15.74
C ASN A 205 10.62 17.96 -15.41
N GLY A 206 9.38 18.07 -15.91
CA GLY A 206 8.47 19.14 -15.51
C GLY A 206 8.06 19.12 -14.03
N VAL A 207 8.12 17.97 -13.35
CA VAL A 207 7.94 17.89 -11.88
C VAL A 207 9.20 18.34 -11.15
N LEU A 208 10.37 17.88 -11.61
CA LEU A 208 11.68 18.22 -11.04
C LEU A 208 12.03 19.70 -11.15
N GLU A 209 11.52 20.39 -12.16
CA GLU A 209 11.68 21.84 -12.32
C GLU A 209 10.95 22.66 -11.25
N VAL A 210 9.94 22.07 -10.59
CA VAL A 210 9.07 22.79 -9.63
C VAL A 210 9.30 22.32 -8.19
N ILE A 211 9.53 21.02 -7.97
CA ILE A 211 9.69 20.45 -6.63
C ILE A 211 11.17 20.27 -6.31
N ASP A 212 11.77 21.30 -5.72
CA ASP A 212 13.19 21.34 -5.35
C ASP A 212 13.54 20.53 -4.09
N THR A 213 12.53 20.05 -3.35
CA THR A 213 12.73 19.23 -2.15
C THR A 213 13.20 17.82 -2.46
N ILE A 214 13.05 17.36 -3.71
CA ILE A 214 13.48 16.03 -4.16
C ILE A 214 15.01 15.99 -4.18
N LYS A 215 15.59 15.09 -3.39
CA LYS A 215 17.05 14.92 -3.23
C LYS A 215 17.61 13.68 -3.91
N HIS A 216 16.76 12.69 -4.14
CA HIS A 216 17.13 11.42 -4.77
C HIS A 216 16.01 10.96 -5.71
N ILE A 217 16.41 10.37 -6.84
CA ILE A 217 15.49 9.72 -7.76
C ILE A 217 15.84 8.24 -7.90
N ILE A 218 14.82 7.40 -7.79
CA ILE A 218 14.90 5.97 -8.14
C ILE A 218 14.16 5.78 -9.47
N SER A 219 14.84 5.29 -10.49
CA SER A 219 14.31 5.15 -11.85
C SER A 219 14.12 3.68 -12.23
N ILE A 220 12.86 3.28 -12.41
CA ILE A 220 12.50 1.94 -12.87
C ILE A 220 12.60 1.87 -14.39
N GLU A 221 13.43 0.96 -14.89
CA GLU A 221 13.48 0.58 -16.30
C GLU A 221 12.26 -0.28 -16.66
N PHE A 222 11.18 0.40 -17.06
CA PHE A 222 9.89 -0.23 -17.30
C PHE A 222 9.64 -0.58 -18.78
N VAL A 223 10.13 0.25 -19.71
CA VAL A 223 10.07 0.03 -21.18
C VAL A 223 11.43 0.27 -21.83
N ASP A 224 11.62 -0.23 -23.05
CA ASP A 224 12.83 0.02 -23.84
C ASP A 224 12.81 1.41 -24.50
N VAL A 225 12.92 2.45 -23.66
CA VAL A 225 13.01 3.86 -24.08
C VAL A 225 14.02 4.58 -23.21
N ALA A 226 14.90 5.36 -23.84
CA ALA A 226 15.82 6.24 -23.14
C ALA A 226 15.06 7.33 -22.36
N CYS A 227 15.48 7.58 -21.13
CA CYS A 227 14.92 8.62 -20.28
C CYS A 227 16.06 9.38 -19.58
N LYS A 228 16.21 10.65 -19.91
CA LYS A 228 17.20 11.55 -19.32
C LYS A 228 16.55 12.45 -18.28
N LEU A 229 16.89 12.20 -17.02
CA LEU A 229 16.35 12.97 -15.89
C LEU A 229 17.27 14.13 -15.53
N ASN A 230 16.69 15.32 -15.35
CA ASN A 230 17.39 16.56 -15.00
C ASN A 230 17.67 16.62 -13.49
N HIS A 231 18.41 15.66 -12.96
CA HIS A 231 18.71 15.56 -11.54
C HIS A 231 20.09 14.93 -11.31
N SER A 232 20.83 15.41 -10.30
CA SER A 232 22.21 14.98 -10.05
C SER A 232 22.32 13.65 -9.30
N SER A 233 21.26 13.24 -8.60
CA SER A 233 21.19 11.96 -7.89
C SER A 233 20.07 11.10 -8.49
N VAL A 234 20.45 10.21 -9.39
CA VAL A 234 19.55 9.23 -10.03
C VAL A 234 20.18 7.85 -9.85
N THR A 235 19.40 6.91 -9.33
CA THR A 235 19.77 5.51 -9.16
C THR A 235 18.75 4.64 -9.90
N ASN A 236 19.21 3.56 -10.52
CA ASN A 236 18.36 2.60 -11.22
C ASN A 236 18.09 1.38 -10.34
#